data_AF-A0ABD2WIM3-F1
#
_entry.id   AF-A0ABD2WIM3-F1
#
_cell.length_a   1.000
_cell.length_b   1.000
_cell.length_c   1.000
_cell.angle_alpha   90.00
_cell.angle_beta   90.00
_cell.angle_gamma   90.00
#
_symmetry.space_group_name_H-M   'P 1'
#
loop_
_entity.id
_entity.type
_entity.pdbx_description
1 polymer ?
#
loop_
_entity_poly.entity_id
_entity_poly.type
_entity_poly.pdbx_seq_one_letter_code
_entity_poly.pdbx_strand_id
1 'polypeptide(L)'
;MEDILALPAVNGPDEVLDILNKISNTRLADEKFSHKVEEYESKICEISKEVKALKNAVDSEQQVLDSKIAEFEDYNNLLMNLKRDHDIKQAEVDLLSRKRNKLENATLSLKDQQLITTGKRKLELYKSFTGVRWDYSCTNSIEGFITNKKDYIKKFCFKNNEDYKTIREQLWEYIRESTDGYKW
;
A
#
# COMPACT_ATOMS: atom_id res chain seq x y z
N MET A 1 67.43 -62.03 -33.75
CA MET A 1 66.55 -63.19 -33.95
C MET A 1 65.56 -62.78 -35.01
N GLU A 2 65.94 -63.07 -36.25
CA GLU A 2 65.14 -62.90 -37.46
C GLU A 2 64.24 -64.12 -37.58
N ASP A 3 62.93 -63.93 -37.66
CA ASP A 3 62.01 -64.93 -38.20
C ASP A 3 61.54 -64.43 -39.57
N ILE A 4 62.27 -64.86 -40.59
CA ILE A 4 61.91 -64.66 -42.00
C ILE A 4 60.83 -65.70 -42.32
N LEU A 5 59.58 -65.25 -42.42
CA LEU A 5 58.46 -66.08 -42.88
C LEU A 5 58.71 -66.51 -44.33
N ALA A 6 58.89 -67.81 -44.53
CA ALA A 6 59.04 -68.43 -45.83
C ALA A 6 57.78 -68.24 -46.69
N LEU A 7 57.94 -67.73 -47.90
CA LEU A 7 56.89 -67.72 -48.93
C LEU A 7 56.86 -69.09 -49.64
N PRO A 8 55.69 -69.70 -49.85
CA PRO A 8 55.57 -71.01 -50.48
C PRO A 8 55.90 -70.96 -51.99
N ALA A 9 56.50 -72.05 -52.50
CA ALA A 9 56.84 -72.22 -53.92
C ALA A 9 55.58 -72.39 -54.78
N VAL A 10 55.51 -71.65 -55.90
CA VAL A 10 54.34 -71.56 -56.80
C VAL A 10 54.54 -72.46 -58.02
N ASN A 11 53.56 -73.31 -58.34
CA ASN A 11 53.59 -74.26 -59.45
C ASN A 11 52.56 -73.88 -60.52
N GLY A 12 52.94 -73.00 -61.45
CA GLY A 12 52.24 -72.77 -62.72
C GLY A 12 51.47 -71.43 -62.85
N PRO A 13 51.24 -70.94 -64.10
CA PRO A 13 50.67 -69.61 -64.37
C PRO A 13 49.23 -69.39 -63.88
N ASP A 14 48.42 -70.45 -63.72
CA ASP A 14 47.06 -70.35 -63.19
C ASP A 14 47.03 -70.02 -61.68
N GLU A 15 48.03 -70.49 -60.92
CA GLU A 15 48.14 -70.27 -59.48
C GLU A 15 48.56 -68.81 -59.17
N VAL A 16 49.40 -68.23 -60.03
CA VAL A 16 49.77 -66.79 -59.98
C VAL A 16 48.55 -65.91 -60.24
N LEU A 17 47.68 -66.27 -61.19
CA LEU A 17 46.47 -65.52 -61.52
C LEU A 17 45.44 -65.55 -60.38
N ASP A 18 45.30 -66.69 -59.70
CA ASP A 18 44.44 -66.83 -58.51
C ASP A 18 44.95 -65.99 -57.32
N ILE A 19 46.27 -65.98 -57.10
CA ILE A 19 46.89 -65.13 -56.07
C ILE A 19 46.67 -63.64 -56.38
N LEU A 20 46.87 -63.22 -57.63
CA LEU A 20 46.65 -61.82 -58.04
C LEU A 20 45.18 -61.40 -57.89
N ASN A 21 44.23 -62.28 -58.23
CA ASN A 21 42.80 -62.02 -58.03
C ASN A 21 42.44 -61.93 -56.54
N LYS A 22 43.01 -62.78 -55.68
CA LYS A 22 42.83 -62.69 -54.22
C LYS A 22 43.35 -61.36 -53.67
N ILE A 23 44.55 -60.94 -54.07
CA ILE A 23 45.15 -59.66 -53.65
C ILE A 23 44.31 -58.47 -54.13
N SER A 24 43.80 -58.51 -55.36
CA SER A 24 42.93 -57.45 -55.90
C SER A 24 41.61 -57.36 -55.13
N ASN A 25 40.98 -58.51 -54.82
CA ASN A 25 39.74 -58.57 -54.05
C ASN A 25 39.92 -58.12 -52.60
N THR A 26 41.03 -58.46 -51.94
CA THR A 26 41.34 -57.96 -50.59
C THR A 26 41.55 -56.46 -50.60
N ARG A 27 42.25 -55.92 -51.60
CA ARG A 27 42.47 -54.47 -51.73
C ARG A 27 41.18 -53.69 -51.96
N LEU A 28 40.27 -54.22 -52.79
CA LEU A 28 38.93 -53.65 -52.98
C LEU A 28 38.07 -53.72 -51.70
N ALA A 29 38.23 -54.78 -50.89
CA ALA A 29 37.56 -54.89 -49.61
C ALA A 29 38.12 -53.88 -48.58
N ASP A 30 39.43 -53.69 -48.54
CA ASP A 30 40.11 -52.72 -47.68
C ASP A 30 39.73 -51.27 -48.04
N GLU A 31 39.66 -50.94 -49.34
CA GLU A 31 39.21 -49.62 -49.80
C GLU A 31 37.75 -49.35 -49.41
N LYS A 32 36.86 -50.34 -49.56
CA LYS A 32 35.45 -50.23 -49.10
C LYS A 32 35.36 -50.09 -47.58
N PHE A 33 36.22 -50.76 -46.83
CA PHE A 33 36.26 -50.67 -45.38
C PHE A 33 36.76 -49.29 -44.93
N SER A 34 37.82 -48.77 -45.56
CA SER A 34 38.37 -47.43 -45.31
C SER A 34 37.31 -46.34 -45.53
N HIS A 35 36.57 -46.41 -46.63
CA HIS A 35 35.52 -45.44 -46.93
C HIS A 35 34.39 -45.44 -45.88
N LYS A 36 34.04 -46.62 -45.37
CA LYS A 36 33.02 -46.77 -44.32
C LYS A 36 33.48 -46.24 -42.96
N VAL A 37 34.77 -46.35 -42.66
CA VAL A 37 35.37 -45.73 -41.46
C VAL A 37 35.29 -44.22 -41.54
N GLU A 38 35.68 -43.61 -42.67
CA GLU A 38 35.58 -42.17 -42.89
C GLU A 38 34.14 -41.64 -42.78
N GLU A 39 33.15 -42.40 -43.30
CA GLU A 39 31.73 -42.08 -43.16
C GLU A 39 31.29 -42.07 -41.70
N TYR A 40 31.69 -43.09 -40.92
CA TYR A 40 31.39 -43.14 -39.50
C TYR A 40 32.09 -42.06 -38.69
N GLU A 41 33.35 -41.76 -38.97
CA GLU A 41 34.07 -40.65 -38.33
C GLU A 41 33.39 -39.32 -38.61
N SER A 42 32.96 -39.08 -39.85
CA SER A 42 32.19 -37.89 -40.24
C SER A 42 30.89 -37.79 -39.45
N LYS A 43 30.16 -38.90 -39.32
CA LYS A 43 28.89 -38.97 -38.58
C LYS A 43 29.07 -38.78 -37.07
N ILE A 44 30.12 -39.35 -36.49
CA ILE A 44 30.48 -39.14 -35.08
C ILE A 44 30.81 -37.66 -34.84
N CYS A 45 31.52 -37.02 -35.77
CA CYS A 45 31.86 -35.60 -35.68
C CYS A 45 30.59 -34.73 -35.72
N GLU A 46 29.65 -35.03 -36.61
CA GLU A 46 28.36 -34.32 -36.72
C GLU A 46 27.54 -34.46 -35.44
N ILE A 47 27.33 -35.70 -34.96
CA ILE A 47 26.59 -35.97 -33.72
C ILE A 47 27.28 -35.28 -32.53
N SER A 48 28.61 -35.28 -32.47
CA SER A 48 29.34 -34.61 -31.38
C SER A 48 29.11 -33.09 -31.38
N LYS A 49 29.02 -32.46 -32.56
CA LYS A 49 28.66 -31.04 -32.68
C LYS A 49 27.22 -30.78 -32.25
N GLU A 50 26.29 -31.64 -32.63
CA GLU A 50 24.88 -31.53 -32.26
C GLU A 50 24.68 -31.70 -30.74
N VAL A 51 25.31 -32.71 -30.13
CA VAL A 51 25.30 -32.92 -28.67
C VAL A 51 25.87 -31.70 -27.95
N LYS A 52 26.96 -31.12 -28.44
CA LYS A 52 27.53 -29.91 -27.85
C LYS A 52 26.60 -28.70 -27.99
N ALA A 53 25.95 -28.54 -29.14
CA ALA A 53 24.99 -27.45 -29.37
C ALA A 53 23.77 -27.58 -28.44
N LEU A 54 23.20 -28.78 -28.32
CA LEU A 54 22.09 -29.08 -27.41
C LEU A 54 22.48 -28.85 -25.94
N LYS A 55 23.67 -29.27 -25.53
CA LYS A 55 24.16 -29.03 -24.18
C LYS A 55 24.25 -27.53 -23.87
N ASN A 56 24.83 -26.75 -24.78
CA ASN A 56 24.91 -25.29 -24.59
C ASN A 56 23.52 -24.64 -24.54
N ALA A 57 22.56 -25.13 -25.33
CA ALA A 57 21.18 -24.65 -25.29
C ALA A 57 20.54 -24.93 -23.92
N VAL A 58 20.67 -26.16 -23.41
CA VAL A 58 20.19 -26.56 -22.08
C VAL A 58 20.82 -25.70 -20.99
N ASP A 59 22.14 -25.50 -21.02
CA ASP A 59 22.84 -24.68 -20.03
C ASP A 59 22.34 -23.22 -20.06
N SER A 60 22.05 -22.69 -21.25
CA SER A 60 21.49 -21.33 -21.39
C SER A 60 20.05 -21.22 -20.88
N GLU A 61 19.21 -22.22 -21.15
CA GLU A 61 17.83 -22.26 -20.65
C GLU A 61 17.80 -22.40 -19.13
N GLN A 62 18.71 -23.19 -18.56
CA GLN A 62 18.85 -23.32 -17.11
C GLN A 62 19.20 -21.97 -16.48
N GLN A 63 20.16 -21.23 -17.05
CA GLN A 63 20.52 -19.90 -16.55
C GLN A 63 19.35 -18.90 -16.61
N VAL A 64 18.56 -18.95 -17.68
CA VAL A 64 17.34 -18.13 -17.82
C VAL A 64 16.30 -18.51 -16.78
N LEU A 65 16.12 -19.82 -16.51
CA LEU A 65 15.19 -20.32 -15.51
C LEU A 65 15.59 -19.88 -14.10
N ASP A 66 16.87 -20.04 -13.75
CA ASP A 66 17.40 -19.63 -12.44
C ASP A 66 17.20 -18.13 -12.21
N SER A 67 17.44 -17.32 -13.24
CA SER A 67 17.22 -15.86 -13.19
C SER A 67 15.74 -15.53 -12.95
N LYS A 68 14.81 -16.20 -13.63
CA LYS A 68 13.38 -16.02 -13.41
C LYS A 68 12.94 -16.45 -12.02
N ILE A 69 13.50 -17.54 -11.49
CA ILE A 69 13.20 -17.99 -10.12
C ILE A 69 13.57 -16.92 -9.12
N ALA A 70 14.76 -16.33 -9.24
CA ALA A 70 15.19 -15.23 -8.37
C ALA A 70 14.24 -14.00 -8.48
N GLU A 71 13.85 -13.61 -9.70
CA GLU A 71 12.87 -12.53 -9.90
C GLU A 71 11.50 -12.84 -9.25
N PHE A 72 11.04 -14.09 -9.34
CA PHE A 72 9.80 -14.52 -8.69
C PHE A 72 9.90 -14.46 -7.17
N GLU A 73 11.03 -14.84 -6.59
CA GLU A 73 11.27 -14.74 -5.15
C GLU A 73 11.23 -13.28 -4.68
N ASP A 74 11.88 -12.38 -5.42
CA ASP A 74 11.86 -10.93 -5.14
C ASP A 74 10.43 -10.36 -5.21
N TYR A 75 9.67 -10.71 -6.25
CA TYR A 75 8.27 -10.30 -6.38
C TYR A 75 7.41 -10.83 -5.23
N ASN A 76 7.60 -12.09 -4.84
CA ASN A 76 6.86 -12.70 -3.74
C ASN A 76 7.17 -12.02 -2.40
N ASN A 77 8.44 -11.68 -2.16
CA ASN A 77 8.86 -10.91 -0.99
C ASN A 77 8.19 -9.52 -0.96
N LEU A 78 8.16 -8.82 -2.10
CA LEU A 78 7.47 -7.55 -2.23
C LEU A 78 5.97 -7.68 -1.94
N LEU A 79 5.31 -8.71 -2.50
CA LEU A 79 3.89 -8.96 -2.29
C LEU A 79 3.57 -9.22 -0.81
N MET A 80 4.40 -10.01 -0.12
CA MET A 80 4.25 -10.27 1.31
C MET A 80 4.40 -9.01 2.15
N ASN A 81 5.33 -8.11 1.78
CA ASN A 81 5.48 -6.82 2.45
C ASN A 81 4.27 -5.92 2.25
N LEU A 82 3.80 -5.78 1.00
CA LEU A 82 2.60 -5.00 0.70
C LEU A 82 1.37 -5.54 1.41
N LYS A 83 1.23 -6.87 1.50
CA LYS A 83 0.12 -7.50 2.22
C LYS A 83 0.15 -7.17 3.71
N ARG A 84 1.34 -7.19 4.32
CA ARG A 84 1.52 -6.79 5.73
C ARG A 84 1.13 -5.32 5.94
N ASP A 85 1.61 -4.43 5.08
CA ASP A 85 1.31 -3.00 5.18
C ASP A 85 -0.18 -2.72 4.99
N HIS A 86 -0.81 -3.39 4.02
CA HIS A 86 -2.26 -3.35 3.82
C HIS A 86 -3.00 -3.75 5.10
N ASP A 87 -2.62 -4.86 5.72
CA ASP A 87 -3.32 -5.38 6.91
C ASP A 87 -3.14 -4.44 8.12
N ILE A 88 -1.97 -3.81 8.28
CA ILE A 88 -1.74 -2.75 9.28
C ILE A 88 -2.66 -1.56 9.03
N LYS A 89 -2.73 -1.09 7.77
CA LYS A 89 -3.58 0.05 7.41
C LYS A 89 -5.06 -0.23 7.55
N GLN A 90 -5.49 -1.45 7.23
CA GLN A 90 -6.87 -1.85 7.44
C GLN A 90 -7.25 -1.84 8.93
N ALA A 91 -6.38 -2.35 9.81
CA ALA A 91 -6.61 -2.30 11.24
C ALA A 91 -6.71 -0.85 11.77
N GLU A 92 -5.90 0.07 11.23
CA GLU A 92 -5.96 1.50 11.53
C GLU A 92 -7.31 2.11 11.11
N VAL A 93 -7.76 1.81 9.88
CA VAL A 93 -9.07 2.27 9.36
C VAL A 93 -10.23 1.77 10.22
N ASP A 94 -10.20 0.50 10.63
CA ASP A 94 -11.24 -0.08 11.49
C ASP A 94 -11.27 0.59 12.87
N LEU A 95 -10.10 0.84 13.47
CA LEU A 95 -9.98 1.54 14.74
C LEU A 95 -10.52 2.97 14.66
N LEU A 96 -10.14 3.70 13.60
CA LEU A 96 -10.58 5.07 13.38
C LEU A 96 -12.09 5.13 13.12
N SER A 97 -12.63 4.18 12.36
CA SER A 97 -14.08 4.07 12.12
C SER A 97 -14.86 3.84 13.42
N ARG A 98 -14.36 2.97 14.31
CA ARG A 98 -14.95 2.79 15.65
C ARG A 98 -14.90 4.07 16.49
N LYS A 99 -13.78 4.81 16.47
CA LYS A 99 -13.66 6.09 17.17
C LYS A 99 -14.62 7.13 16.62
N ARG A 100 -14.73 7.23 15.29
CA ARG A 100 -15.69 8.12 14.61
C ARG A 100 -17.11 7.81 15.05
N ASN A 101 -17.53 6.55 14.99
CA ASN A 101 -18.88 6.15 15.39
C ASN A 101 -19.16 6.44 16.87
N LYS A 102 -18.16 6.31 17.76
CA LYS A 102 -18.31 6.70 19.17
C LYS A 102 -18.54 8.19 19.35
N LEU A 103 -17.82 9.03 18.60
CA LEU A 103 -17.95 10.49 18.67
C LEU A 103 -19.23 10.97 18.01
N GLU A 104 -19.59 10.40 16.85
CA GLU A 104 -20.82 10.69 16.13
C GLU A 104 -22.07 10.41 16.98
N ASN A 105 -22.02 9.35 17.78
CA ASN A 105 -23.09 9.00 18.73
C ASN A 105 -22.87 9.57 20.14
N ALA A 106 -21.84 10.38 20.36
CA ALA A 106 -21.58 10.97 21.68
C ALA A 106 -22.62 12.06 21.96
N THR A 107 -23.66 11.70 22.69
CA THR A 107 -24.62 12.67 23.22
C THR A 107 -24.09 13.28 24.52
N LEU A 108 -24.36 14.57 24.73
CA LEU A 108 -24.13 15.23 26.03
C LEU A 108 -24.75 14.39 27.16
N SER A 109 -24.06 14.33 28.31
CA SER A 109 -24.60 13.60 29.45
C SER A 109 -25.95 14.19 29.87
N LEU A 110 -26.83 13.36 30.45
CA LEU A 110 -28.13 13.84 30.94
C LEU A 110 -27.95 15.02 31.91
N LYS A 111 -26.89 15.01 32.72
CA LYS A 111 -26.54 16.09 33.64
C LYS A 111 -26.21 17.38 32.90
N ASP A 112 -25.39 17.31 31.85
CA ASP A 112 -25.02 18.49 31.06
C ASP A 112 -26.23 19.06 30.31
N GLN A 113 -27.07 18.19 29.75
CA GLN A 113 -28.32 18.61 29.11
C GLN A 113 -29.25 19.31 30.09
N GLN A 114 -29.42 18.76 31.29
CA GLN A 114 -30.22 19.38 32.35
C GLN A 114 -29.63 20.72 32.81
N LEU A 115 -28.31 20.81 32.94
CA LEU A 115 -27.61 22.04 33.31
C LEU A 115 -27.82 23.15 32.27
N ILE A 116 -27.64 22.84 30.99
CA ILE A 116 -27.86 23.79 29.88
C ILE A 116 -29.33 24.23 29.85
N THR A 117 -30.27 23.29 29.98
CA THR A 117 -31.71 23.58 29.98
C THR A 117 -32.09 24.49 31.14
N THR A 118 -31.60 24.19 32.34
CA THR A 118 -31.83 25.00 33.54
C THR A 118 -31.20 26.38 33.40
N GLY A 119 -29.98 26.47 32.86
CA GLY A 119 -29.29 27.74 32.60
C GLY A 119 -30.05 28.63 31.62
N LYS A 120 -30.51 28.07 30.49
CA LYS A 120 -31.35 28.78 29.52
C LYS A 120 -32.64 29.31 30.16
N ARG A 121 -33.34 28.46 30.91
CA ARG A 121 -34.57 28.86 31.63
C ARG A 121 -34.31 29.98 32.64
N LYS A 122 -33.24 29.90 33.43
CA LYS A 122 -32.88 30.96 34.39
C LYS A 122 -32.56 32.29 33.69
N LEU A 123 -31.84 32.24 32.57
CA LEU A 123 -31.52 33.43 31.78
C LEU A 123 -32.76 34.07 31.16
N GLU A 124 -33.67 33.26 30.62
CA GLU A 124 -34.95 33.74 30.09
C GLU A 124 -35.80 34.37 31.20
N LEU A 125 -35.90 33.73 32.36
CA LEU A 125 -36.59 34.29 33.51
C LEU A 125 -35.99 35.64 33.90
N TYR A 126 -34.67 35.73 34.03
CA TYR A 126 -33.97 36.99 34.32
C TYR A 126 -34.34 38.09 33.32
N LYS A 127 -34.25 37.80 32.01
CA LYS A 127 -34.65 38.74 30.94
C LYS A 127 -36.12 39.13 31.04
N SER A 128 -37.00 38.20 31.36
CA SER A 128 -38.45 38.43 31.42
C SER A 128 -38.88 39.26 32.64
N PHE A 129 -38.19 39.10 33.76
CA PHE A 129 -38.47 39.80 35.02
C PHE A 129 -37.87 41.20 35.04
N THR A 130 -36.62 41.33 34.58
CA THR A 130 -35.90 42.60 34.65
C THR A 130 -36.05 43.45 33.40
N GLY A 131 -36.38 42.85 32.25
CA GLY A 131 -36.36 43.55 30.97
C GLY A 131 -34.96 43.96 30.49
N VAL A 132 -33.91 43.60 31.25
CA VAL A 132 -32.51 43.99 30.99
C VAL A 132 -31.92 43.14 29.87
N ARG A 133 -31.21 43.81 28.97
CA ARG A 133 -30.44 43.22 27.88
C ARG A 133 -29.04 43.81 27.92
N TRP A 134 -28.08 42.96 28.27
CA TRP A 134 -26.68 43.32 28.35
C TRP A 134 -26.05 43.42 26.96
N ASP A 135 -25.18 44.40 26.77
CA ASP A 135 -24.27 44.47 25.63
C ASP A 135 -22.94 43.83 26.02
N TYR A 136 -22.71 42.61 25.53
CA TYR A 136 -21.49 41.84 25.84
C TYR A 136 -20.29 42.28 25.00
N SER A 137 -20.44 43.24 24.09
CA SER A 137 -19.36 43.74 23.24
C SER A 137 -18.45 44.71 24.00
N CYS A 138 -18.94 45.29 25.11
CA CYS A 138 -18.21 46.26 25.91
C CYS A 138 -17.32 45.54 26.94
N THR A 139 -16.02 45.82 26.90
CA THR A 139 -15.01 45.17 27.76
C THR A 139 -14.68 45.97 29.02
N ASN A 140 -14.88 47.29 29.02
CA ASN A 140 -14.44 48.20 30.08
C ASN A 140 -15.59 48.88 30.85
N SER A 141 -16.82 48.46 30.58
CA SER A 141 -18.04 49.06 31.12
C SER A 141 -19.15 48.01 31.20
N ILE A 142 -20.06 48.22 32.14
CA ILE A 142 -21.28 47.45 32.29
C ILE A 142 -22.37 48.18 31.51
N GLU A 143 -22.70 47.69 30.32
CA GLU A 143 -23.62 48.34 29.39
C GLU A 143 -24.78 47.46 29.00
N GLY A 144 -25.88 48.12 28.64
CA GLY A 144 -27.06 47.45 28.17
C GLY A 144 -28.25 48.38 28.06
N PHE A 145 -29.41 47.79 27.87
CA PHE A 145 -30.67 48.49 27.74
C PHE A 145 -31.78 47.76 28.48
N ILE A 146 -32.77 48.54 28.90
CA ILE A 146 -33.98 48.07 29.58
C ILE A 146 -35.16 48.20 28.63
N THR A 147 -35.96 47.14 28.57
CA THR A 147 -37.12 47.02 27.69
C THR A 147 -38.38 46.71 28.50
N ASN A 148 -39.53 47.21 28.07
CA ASN A 148 -40.84 46.79 28.59
C ASN A 148 -41.43 45.61 27.78
N LYS A 149 -40.57 44.86 27.09
CA LYS A 149 -40.89 43.79 26.11
C LYS A 149 -41.47 44.28 24.77
N LYS A 150 -41.88 45.55 24.63
CA LYS A 150 -42.38 46.12 23.37
C LYS A 150 -41.42 47.18 22.81
N ASP A 151 -40.94 48.05 23.69
CA ASP A 151 -40.13 49.21 23.39
C ASP A 151 -38.82 49.20 24.18
N TYR A 152 -37.82 49.88 23.61
CA TYR A 152 -36.58 50.21 24.28
C TYR A 152 -36.81 51.44 25.14
N ILE A 153 -36.65 51.31 26.45
CA ILE A 153 -36.96 52.41 27.38
C ILE A 153 -35.71 53.22 27.70
N LYS A 154 -34.63 52.53 28.09
CA LYS A 154 -33.46 53.21 28.66
C LYS A 154 -32.19 52.44 28.34
N LYS A 155 -31.18 53.13 27.78
CA LYS A 155 -29.81 52.64 27.71
C LYS A 155 -29.08 53.03 28.99
N PHE A 156 -28.27 52.12 29.53
CA PHE A 156 -27.39 52.40 30.67
C PHE A 156 -25.94 52.03 30.31
N CYS A 157 -25.00 52.71 30.97
CA CYS A 157 -23.57 52.48 30.88
C CYS A 157 -22.94 52.87 32.21
N PHE A 158 -22.43 51.88 32.94
CA PHE A 158 -21.70 52.09 34.19
C PHE A 158 -20.23 51.81 33.95
N LYS A 159 -19.34 52.66 34.47
CA LYS A 159 -17.91 52.39 34.43
C LYS A 159 -17.57 51.26 35.39
N ASN A 160 -16.61 50.41 35.05
CA ASN A 160 -16.19 49.28 35.91
C ASN A 160 -15.68 49.70 37.30
N ASN A 161 -15.34 50.98 37.50
CA ASN A 161 -14.84 51.52 38.77
C ASN A 161 -15.96 52.08 39.66
N GLU A 162 -17.22 52.04 39.23
CA GLU A 162 -18.35 52.49 40.04
C GLU A 162 -18.69 51.48 41.14
N ASP A 163 -19.16 51.99 42.28
CA ASP A 163 -19.53 51.15 43.42
C ASP A 163 -20.73 50.25 43.08
N TYR A 164 -20.60 48.97 43.42
CA TYR A 164 -21.59 47.95 43.08
C TYR A 164 -22.97 48.22 43.70
N LYS A 165 -23.02 48.85 44.89
CA LYS A 165 -24.30 49.21 45.52
C LYS A 165 -25.02 50.27 44.71
N THR A 166 -24.30 51.30 44.27
CA THR A 166 -24.82 52.37 43.41
C THR A 166 -25.34 51.81 42.08
N ILE A 167 -24.54 50.96 41.40
CA ILE A 167 -24.96 50.32 40.14
C ILE A 167 -26.25 49.53 40.33
N ARG A 168 -26.32 48.73 41.41
CA ARG A 168 -27.50 47.92 41.73
C ARG A 168 -28.73 48.78 41.98
N GLU A 169 -28.61 49.84 42.78
CA GLU A 169 -29.72 50.73 43.12
C GLU A 169 -30.26 51.44 41.87
N GLN A 170 -29.37 51.99 41.04
CA GLN A 170 -29.74 52.65 39.79
C GLN A 170 -30.37 51.68 38.78
N LEU A 171 -29.81 50.47 38.62
CA LEU A 171 -30.38 49.47 37.73
C LEU A 171 -31.79 49.07 38.16
N TRP A 172 -32.03 48.87 39.46
CA TRP A 172 -33.37 48.56 39.97
C TRP A 172 -34.36 49.71 39.84
N GLU A 173 -33.91 50.96 39.98
CA GLU A 173 -34.73 52.14 39.71
C GLU A 173 -35.17 52.15 38.24
N TYR A 174 -34.25 51.93 37.31
CA TYR A 174 -34.58 51.89 35.88
C TYR A 174 -35.52 50.73 35.52
N ILE A 175 -35.35 49.57 36.17
CA ILE A 175 -36.28 48.45 36.01
C ILE A 175 -37.68 48.83 36.53
N ARG A 176 -37.77 49.53 37.66
CA ARG A 176 -39.06 49.97 38.24
C ARG A 176 -39.76 50.98 37.34
N GLU A 177 -39.03 51.98 36.84
CA GLU A 177 -39.52 52.94 35.83
C GLU A 177 -40.09 52.21 34.59
N SER A 178 -39.46 51.11 34.19
CA SER A 178 -39.89 50.33 33.02
C SER A 178 -41.22 49.59 33.22
N THR A 179 -41.57 49.27 34.46
CA THR A 179 -42.82 48.61 34.83
C THR A 179 -43.94 49.60 35.18
N ASP A 180 -43.61 50.76 35.76
CA ASP A 180 -44.59 51.75 36.23
C ASP A 180 -45.26 52.55 35.09
N GLY A 181 -44.73 52.47 33.86
CA GLY A 181 -45.39 53.00 32.65
C GLY A 181 -46.71 52.30 32.28
N TYR A 182 -47.02 51.15 32.89
CA TYR A 182 -48.34 50.51 32.83
C TYR A 182 -49.22 51.01 33.99
N LYS A 183 -49.87 52.17 33.79
CA LYS A 183 -51.11 52.45 34.53
C LYS A 183 -52.16 51.43 34.05
N TRP A 184 -52.65 50.60 34.97
CA TRP A 184 -53.83 49.77 34.76
C TRP A 184 -55.06 50.64 34.53
#